data_AF-A0A519S3L8-F1
#
_entry.id   AF-A0A519S3L8-F1
#
_cell.length_a   1.000
_cell.length_b   1.000
_cell.length_c   1.000
_cell.angle_alpha   90.00
_cell.angle_beta   90.00
_cell.angle_gamma   90.00
#
_symmetry.space_group_name_H-M   'P 1'
#
loop_
_entity.id
_entity.type
_entity.pdbx_description
1 polymer ?
#
loop_
_entity_poly.entity_id
_entity_poly.type
_entity_poly.pdbx_seq_one_letter_code
_entity_poly.pdbx_strand_id
1 'polypeptide(L)'
;MTHYLTMFLINVAFYVVVAIWFVLGIWLLVGLVTKKWEVIKRASKYLINSVVFLVTYIFYMELAVVVQPSARVLELREWATQHLVADLWTAAAIAAILLVMNWFFYYKVESRTHKVDLLVLTVFDTLVLTGGAWLASQDAYLGLLEEANRNL
;
A
#
# COMPACT_ATOMS: atom_id res chain seq x y z
N MET A 1 17.00 -11.22 -13.48
CA MET A 1 15.73 -11.59 -14.14
C MET A 1 14.53 -11.42 -13.19
N THR A 2 14.63 -11.88 -11.94
CA THR A 2 13.63 -11.64 -10.87
C THR A 2 13.40 -10.15 -10.59
N HIS A 3 14.45 -9.33 -10.46
CA HIS A 3 14.31 -7.90 -10.15
C HIS A 3 13.52 -7.11 -11.22
N TYR A 4 13.77 -7.38 -12.50
CA TYR A 4 13.04 -6.77 -13.63
C TYR A 4 11.56 -7.17 -13.67
N LEU A 5 11.26 -8.43 -13.36
CA LEU A 5 9.88 -8.91 -13.28
C LEU A 5 9.14 -8.24 -12.11
N THR A 6 9.79 -8.12 -10.95
CA THR A 6 9.22 -7.44 -9.77
C THR A 6 8.91 -5.97 -10.08
N MET A 7 9.86 -5.22 -10.66
CA MET A 7 9.62 -3.83 -11.07
C MET A 7 8.50 -3.71 -12.10
N PHE A 8 8.44 -4.62 -13.09
CA PHE A 8 7.38 -4.60 -14.08
C PHE A 8 6.00 -4.82 -13.44
N LEU A 9 5.87 -5.82 -12.58
CA LEU A 9 4.61 -6.14 -11.90
C LEU A 9 4.14 -5.00 -10.98
N ILE A 10 5.07 -4.34 -10.28
CA ILE A 10 4.74 -3.21 -9.41
C ILE A 10 4.27 -2.00 -10.22
N ASN A 11 4.92 -1.68 -11.34
CA ASN A 11 4.50 -0.60 -12.22
C ASN A 11 3.12 -0.88 -12.84
N VAL A 12 2.87 -2.10 -13.30
CA VAL A 12 1.55 -2.51 -13.80
C VAL A 12 0.49 -2.35 -12.71
N ALA A 13 0.77 -2.79 -11.48
CA ALA A 13 -0.13 -2.63 -10.35
C ALA A 13 -0.43 -1.15 -10.06
N PHE A 14 0.57 -0.27 -10.13
CA PHE A 14 0.38 1.17 -9.97
C PHE A 14 -0.56 1.76 -11.02
N TYR A 15 -0.37 1.44 -12.31
CA TYR A 15 -1.26 1.92 -13.37
C TYR A 15 -2.70 1.41 -13.21
N VAL A 16 -2.88 0.17 -12.76
CA VAL A 16 -4.20 -0.39 -12.46
C VAL A 16 -4.88 0.39 -11.33
N VAL A 17 -4.14 0.73 -10.26
CA VAL A 17 -4.66 1.53 -9.14
C VAL A 17 -5.07 2.92 -9.59
N VAL A 18 -4.24 3.60 -10.40
CA VAL A 18 -4.55 4.91 -10.97
C VAL A 18 -5.81 4.87 -11.83
N ALA A 19 -5.97 3.82 -12.64
CA ALA A 19 -7.17 3.63 -13.45
C ALA A 19 -8.43 3.43 -12.59
N ILE A 20 -8.34 2.61 -11.52
CA ILE A 20 -9.42 2.42 -10.55
C ILE A 20 -9.79 3.76 -9.89
N TRP A 21 -8.82 4.55 -9.47
CA TRP A 21 -9.04 5.87 -8.86
C TRP A 21 -9.74 6.83 -9.81
N PHE A 22 -9.35 6.83 -11.08
CA PHE A 22 -10.00 7.65 -12.10
C PHE A 22 -11.49 7.27 -12.27
N VAL A 23 -11.78 5.96 -12.37
CA VAL A 23 -13.16 5.46 -12.47
C VAL A 23 -13.97 5.80 -11.21
N LEU A 24 -13.41 5.59 -10.02
CA LEU A 24 -14.07 5.91 -8.75
C LEU A 24 -14.31 7.42 -8.61
N GLY A 25 -13.36 8.25 -9.03
CA GLY A 25 -13.50 9.70 -9.07
C GLY A 25 -14.65 10.15 -9.98
N ILE A 26 -14.75 9.58 -11.19
CA ILE A 26 -15.88 9.82 -12.10
C ILE A 26 -17.20 9.41 -11.43
N TRP A 27 -17.26 8.24 -10.81
CA TRP A 27 -18.47 7.76 -10.13
C TRP A 27 -18.88 8.66 -8.95
N LEU A 28 -17.91 9.20 -8.21
CA LEU A 28 -18.15 10.18 -7.16
C LEU A 28 -18.71 11.47 -7.73
N LEU A 29 -18.14 12.00 -8.81
CA LEU A 29 -18.64 13.18 -9.52
C LEU A 29 -20.06 12.97 -10.05
N VAL A 30 -20.33 11.83 -10.69
CA VAL A 30 -21.67 11.46 -11.15
C VAL A 30 -22.64 11.36 -9.97
N GLY A 31 -22.22 10.75 -8.86
CA GLY A 31 -23.02 10.66 -7.63
C GLY A 31 -23.35 12.03 -7.04
N LEU A 32 -22.39 12.95 -7.01
CA LEU A 32 -22.55 14.33 -6.54
C LEU A 32 -23.52 15.11 -7.44
N VAL A 33 -23.33 15.06 -8.76
CA VAL A 33 -24.19 15.75 -9.73
C VAL A 33 -25.62 15.21 -9.70
N THR A 34 -25.77 13.88 -9.64
CA THR A 34 -27.09 13.22 -9.60
C THR A 34 -27.71 13.15 -8.20
N LYS A 35 -27.00 13.66 -7.17
CA LYS A 35 -27.38 13.61 -5.74
C LYS A 35 -27.73 12.20 -5.25
N LYS A 36 -27.14 11.16 -5.86
CA LYS A 36 -27.35 9.77 -5.48
C LYS A 36 -26.42 9.38 -4.33
N TRP A 37 -26.90 9.57 -3.10
CA TRP A 37 -26.14 9.29 -1.88
C TRP A 37 -25.57 7.88 -1.79
N GLU A 38 -26.27 6.88 -2.31
CA GLU A 38 -25.79 5.49 -2.32
C GLU A 38 -24.56 5.31 -3.24
N VAL A 39 -24.51 6.03 -4.37
CA VAL A 39 -23.35 6.01 -5.28
C VAL A 39 -22.16 6.69 -4.62
N ILE A 40 -22.38 7.84 -3.97
CA ILE A 40 -21.33 8.59 -3.25
C ILE A 40 -20.75 7.72 -2.14
N LYS A 41 -21.59 7.12 -1.28
CA LYS A 41 -21.12 6.24 -0.19
C LYS A 41 -20.26 5.09 -0.70
N ARG A 42 -20.73 4.41 -1.76
CA ARG A 42 -20.02 3.26 -2.34
C ARG A 42 -18.69 3.68 -2.96
N ALA A 43 -18.68 4.74 -3.77
CA ALA A 43 -17.45 5.24 -4.38
C ALA A 43 -16.44 5.70 -3.33
N SER A 44 -16.87 6.44 -2.29
CA SER A 44 -15.99 6.86 -1.18
C SER A 44 -15.41 5.68 -0.40
N LYS A 45 -16.21 4.63 -0.14
CA LYS A 45 -15.73 3.40 0.52
C LYS A 45 -14.60 2.73 -0.26
N TYR A 46 -14.79 2.55 -1.57
CA TYR A 46 -13.75 1.98 -2.43
C TYR A 46 -12.53 2.88 -2.58
N LEU A 47 -12.73 4.20 -2.59
CA LEU A 47 -11.63 5.17 -2.64
C LEU A 47 -10.79 5.17 -1.36
N ILE A 48 -11.43 5.07 -0.20
CA ILE A 48 -10.73 4.97 1.09
C ILE A 48 -9.92 3.68 1.16
N ASN A 49 -10.52 2.54 0.79
CA ASN A 49 -9.80 1.27 0.84
C ASN A 49 -8.70 1.19 -0.23
N SER A 50 -8.85 1.86 -1.36
CA SER A 50 -7.80 1.88 -2.39
C SER A 50 -6.58 2.75 -2.01
N VAL A 51 -6.64 3.55 -0.93
CA VAL A 51 -5.47 4.25 -0.35
C VAL A 51 -4.40 3.26 0.13
N VAL A 52 -4.80 2.05 0.52
CA VAL A 52 -3.88 0.94 0.87
C VAL A 52 -2.82 0.73 -0.20
N PHE A 53 -3.24 0.68 -1.47
CA PHE A 53 -2.31 0.41 -2.55
C PHE A 53 -1.35 1.57 -2.80
N LEU A 54 -1.80 2.81 -2.61
CA LEU A 54 -0.94 3.99 -2.71
C LEU A 54 0.12 3.98 -1.61
N VAL A 55 -0.29 3.66 -0.38
CA VAL A 55 0.62 3.53 0.76
C VAL A 55 1.66 2.44 0.51
N THR A 56 1.22 1.24 0.12
CA THR A 56 2.11 0.14 -0.25
C THR A 56 3.12 0.55 -1.32
N TYR A 57 2.68 1.31 -2.32
CA TYR A 57 3.54 1.80 -3.39
C TYR A 57 4.55 2.85 -2.89
N ILE A 58 4.15 3.75 -1.99
CA ILE A 58 5.06 4.74 -1.39
C ILE A 58 6.17 4.04 -0.60
N PHE A 59 5.83 3.04 0.23
CA PHE A 59 6.84 2.24 0.94
C PHE A 59 7.83 1.57 -0.01
N TYR A 60 7.32 1.02 -1.11
CA TYR A 60 8.19 0.44 -2.13
C TYR A 60 9.15 1.46 -2.74
N MET A 61 8.66 2.64 -3.10
CA MET A 61 9.48 3.70 -3.69
C MET A 61 10.50 4.28 -2.70
N GLU A 62 10.13 4.47 -1.44
CA GLU A 62 11.02 5.02 -0.41
C GLU A 62 12.19 4.06 -0.11
N LEU A 63 11.91 2.75 0.02
CA LEU A 63 12.96 1.73 0.21
C LEU A 63 13.82 1.52 -1.05
N ALA A 64 13.25 1.67 -2.25
CA ALA A 64 13.99 1.54 -3.51
C ALA A 64 14.96 2.71 -3.77
N VAL A 65 14.73 3.88 -3.17
CA VAL A 65 15.51 5.11 -3.43
C VAL A 65 16.75 5.24 -2.53
N VAL A 66 16.81 4.52 -1.40
CA VAL A 66 17.83 4.78 -0.36
C VAL A 66 18.89 3.68 -0.24
N VAL A 67 19.59 3.39 -1.33
CA VAL A 67 20.89 2.71 -1.26
C VAL A 67 21.97 3.78 -1.50
N GLN A 68 22.52 4.34 -0.41
CA GLN A 68 23.66 5.26 -0.52
C GLN A 68 24.97 4.46 -0.69
N PRO A 69 25.77 4.70 -1.74
CA PRO A 69 26.94 3.87 -2.09
C PRO A 69 28.14 3.92 -1.12
N SER A 70 28.11 4.77 -0.09
CA SER A 70 29.32 5.19 0.63
C SER A 70 29.39 4.80 2.12
N ALA A 71 28.36 4.16 2.68
CA ALA A 71 28.34 3.79 4.09
C ALA A 71 29.06 2.45 4.34
N ARG A 72 29.67 2.28 5.52
CA ARG A 72 30.28 1.00 5.89
C ARG A 72 29.18 -0.05 6.08
N VAL A 73 29.46 -1.33 5.77
CA VAL A 73 28.49 -2.44 5.86
C VAL A 73 27.74 -2.48 7.20
N LEU A 74 28.40 -2.12 8.31
CA LEU A 74 27.79 -2.06 9.64
C LEU A 74 26.79 -0.91 9.79
N GLU A 75 27.11 0.28 9.26
CA GLU A 75 26.26 1.47 9.26
C GLU A 75 25.05 1.28 8.33
N LEU A 76 25.24 0.64 7.18
CA LEU A 76 24.16 0.22 6.28
C LEU A 76 23.21 -0.77 6.95
N ARG A 77 23.74 -1.72 7.74
CA ARG A 77 22.92 -2.68 8.47
C ARG A 77 22.09 -2.01 9.55
N GLU A 78 22.68 -1.14 10.38
CA GLU A 78 21.95 -0.40 11.40
C GLU A 78 20.90 0.53 10.80
N TRP A 79 21.27 1.26 9.74
CA TRP A 79 20.37 2.13 8.99
C TRP A 79 19.18 1.35 8.39
N ALA A 80 19.47 0.21 7.73
CA ALA A 80 18.44 -0.65 7.14
C ALA A 80 17.52 -1.22 8.21
N THR A 81 18.05 -1.64 9.36
CA THR A 81 17.24 -2.19 10.46
C THR A 81 16.32 -1.13 11.06
N GLN A 82 16.80 0.12 11.22
CA GLN A 82 15.99 1.22 11.72
C GLN A 82 14.88 1.62 10.74
N HIS A 83 15.18 1.72 9.44
CA HIS A 83 14.18 2.07 8.42
C HIS A 83 13.14 0.95 8.25
N LEU A 84 13.56 -0.32 8.20
CA LEU A 84 12.63 -1.46 8.16
C LEU A 84 11.65 -1.44 9.34
N VAL A 85 12.15 -1.14 10.54
CA VAL A 85 11.32 -1.08 11.75
C VAL A 85 10.36 0.11 11.70
N ALA A 86 10.81 1.28 11.27
CA ALA A 86 9.96 2.47 11.10
C ALA A 86 8.86 2.24 10.05
N ASP A 87 9.19 1.58 8.95
CA ASP A 87 8.23 1.26 7.89
C ASP A 87 7.20 0.22 8.33
N LEU A 88 7.61 -0.79 9.09
CA LEU A 88 6.71 -1.77 9.71
C LEU A 88 5.72 -1.09 10.67
N TRP A 89 6.17 -0.14 11.49
CA TRP A 89 5.30 0.62 12.39
C TRP A 89 4.33 1.51 11.63
N THR A 90 4.79 2.15 10.56
CA THR A 90 3.95 3.02 9.73
C THR A 90 2.90 2.19 8.97
N ALA A 91 3.27 1.03 8.42
CA ALA A 91 2.35 0.08 7.81
C ALA A 91 1.32 -0.45 8.82
N ALA A 92 1.74 -0.75 10.05
CA ALA A 92 0.85 -1.18 11.13
C ALA A 92 -0.12 -0.06 11.56
N ALA A 93 0.35 1.19 11.65
CA ALA A 93 -0.49 2.34 11.97
C ALA A 93 -1.55 2.58 10.88
N ILE A 94 -1.17 2.48 9.61
CA ILE A 94 -2.09 2.64 8.48
C ILE A 94 -3.11 1.50 8.43
N ALA A 95 -2.66 0.25 8.63
CA ALA A 95 -3.54 -0.90 8.77
C ALA A 95 -4.57 -0.67 9.90
N ALA A 96 -4.13 -0.16 11.05
CA ALA A 96 -5.02 0.15 12.18
C ALA A 96 -6.04 1.24 11.82
N ILE A 97 -5.63 2.32 11.15
CA ILE A 97 -6.55 3.38 10.70
C ILE A 97 -7.60 2.82 9.74
N LEU A 98 -7.19 2.03 8.76
CA LEU A 98 -8.10 1.39 7.81
C LEU A 98 -9.05 0.42 8.51
N LEU A 99 -8.57 -0.32 9.51
CA LEU A 99 -9.40 -1.21 10.31
C LEU A 99 -10.46 -0.42 11.09
N VAL A 100 -10.09 0.72 11.69
CA VAL A 100 -11.04 1.62 12.37
C VAL A 100 -12.05 2.22 11.38
N MET A 101 -11.60 2.67 10.21
CA MET A 101 -12.48 3.22 9.18
C MET A 101 -13.44 2.15 8.66
N ASN A 102 -12.95 0.96 8.34
CA ASN A 102 -13.76 -0.18 7.90
C ASN A 102 -14.75 -0.61 9.00
N TRP A 103 -14.32 -0.63 10.27
CA TRP A 103 -15.20 -0.89 11.41
C TRP A 103 -16.33 0.17 11.50
N PHE A 104 -15.99 1.45 11.35
CA PHE A 104 -16.98 2.53 11.37
C PHE A 104 -18.03 2.36 10.26
N PHE A 105 -17.61 2.03 9.04
CA PHE A 105 -18.53 1.75 7.94
C PHE A 105 -19.39 0.50 8.22
N TYR A 106 -18.79 -0.59 8.73
CA TYR A 106 -19.48 -1.84 9.03
C TYR A 106 -20.62 -1.69 10.04
N TYR A 107 -20.38 -0.90 11.11
CA TYR A 107 -21.37 -0.74 12.19
C TYR A 107 -22.36 0.39 11.94
N LYS A 108 -21.91 1.52 11.38
CA LYS A 108 -22.73 2.74 11.32
C LYS A 108 -23.40 2.98 9.95
N VAL A 109 -22.84 2.44 8.87
CA VAL A 109 -23.24 2.83 7.50
C VAL A 109 -23.86 1.68 6.71
N GLU A 110 -23.44 0.44 6.92
CA GLU A 110 -23.77 -0.67 6.02
C GLU A 110 -24.99 -1.52 6.43
N SER A 111 -25.84 -1.86 5.45
CA SER A 111 -26.92 -2.85 5.62
C SER A 111 -26.36 -4.27 5.73
N ARG A 112 -27.09 -5.21 6.36
CA ARG A 112 -26.61 -6.59 6.64
C ARG A 112 -26.04 -7.31 5.40
N THR A 113 -26.52 -7.00 4.20
CA THR A 113 -26.16 -7.66 2.94
C THR A 113 -24.74 -7.30 2.44
N HIS A 114 -24.20 -6.13 2.78
CA HIS A 114 -22.89 -5.66 2.30
C HIS A 114 -21.79 -5.68 3.38
N LYS A 115 -22.11 -6.26 4.54
CA LYS A 115 -21.17 -6.43 5.66
C LYS A 115 -20.05 -7.43 5.34
N VAL A 116 -20.36 -8.48 4.57
CA VAL A 116 -19.36 -9.47 4.14
C VAL A 116 -18.32 -8.85 3.22
N ASP A 117 -18.74 -8.04 2.25
CA ASP A 117 -17.85 -7.35 1.30
C ASP A 117 -16.81 -6.49 2.03
N LEU A 118 -17.23 -5.84 3.12
CA LEU A 118 -16.38 -4.97 3.94
C LEU A 118 -15.33 -5.75 4.73
N LEU A 119 -15.71 -6.91 5.24
CA LEU A 119 -14.81 -7.81 5.95
C LEU A 119 -13.77 -8.40 4.98
N VAL A 120 -14.21 -8.82 3.79
CA VAL A 120 -13.31 -9.28 2.71
C VAL A 120 -12.34 -8.19 2.30
N LEU A 121 -12.80 -6.95 2.12
CA LEU A 121 -11.92 -5.80 1.83
C LEU A 121 -10.85 -5.60 2.91
N THR A 122 -11.25 -5.62 4.19
CA THR A 122 -10.31 -5.39 5.31
C THR A 122 -9.22 -6.47 5.36
N VAL A 123 -9.60 -7.73 5.13
CA VAL A 123 -8.65 -8.85 5.07
C VAL A 123 -7.71 -8.69 3.87
N PHE A 124 -8.25 -8.33 2.71
CA PHE A 124 -7.46 -8.11 1.49
C PHE A 124 -6.46 -6.96 1.67
N ASP A 125 -6.90 -5.84 2.23
CA ASP A 125 -6.06 -4.66 2.52
C ASP A 125 -4.88 -5.04 3.44
N THR A 126 -5.16 -5.84 4.47
CA THR A 126 -4.12 -6.33 5.40
C THR A 126 -3.08 -7.20 4.68
N LEU A 127 -3.53 -8.09 3.80
CA LEU A 127 -2.63 -8.94 3.00
C LEU A 127 -1.79 -8.11 2.02
N VAL A 128 -2.38 -7.11 1.37
CA VAL A 128 -1.66 -6.22 0.43
C VAL A 128 -0.64 -5.35 1.15
N LEU A 129 -0.96 -4.78 2.31
CA LEU A 129 -0.01 -4.00 3.11
C LEU A 129 1.15 -4.86 3.59
N THR A 130 0.84 -6.04 4.15
CA THR A 130 1.86 -6.95 4.69
C THR A 130 2.75 -7.51 3.57
N GLY A 131 2.15 -7.94 2.46
CA GLY A 131 2.88 -8.43 1.28
C GLY A 131 3.70 -7.34 0.60
N GLY A 132 3.17 -6.12 0.54
CA GLY A 132 3.88 -4.95 0.04
C GLY A 132 5.11 -4.59 0.85
N ALA A 133 4.95 -4.47 2.18
CA ALA A 133 6.06 -4.24 3.11
C ALA A 133 7.12 -5.34 3.03
N TRP A 134 6.68 -6.61 2.91
CA TRP A 134 7.59 -7.75 2.73
C TRP A 134 8.39 -7.65 1.44
N LEU A 135 7.74 -7.39 0.29
CA LEU A 135 8.41 -7.26 -1.00
C LEU A 135 9.41 -6.10 -1.01
N ALA A 136 9.03 -4.95 -0.45
CA ALA A 136 9.91 -3.80 -0.32
C ALA A 136 11.15 -4.11 0.55
N SER A 137 10.95 -4.84 1.66
CA SER A 137 12.04 -5.28 2.53
C SER A 137 13.01 -6.25 1.85
N GLN A 138 12.50 -7.16 1.01
CA GLN A 138 13.34 -8.09 0.23
C GLN A 138 14.16 -7.36 -0.83
N ASP A 139 13.57 -6.41 -1.54
CA ASP A 139 14.25 -5.61 -2.56
C ASP A 139 15.38 -4.78 -1.94
N ALA A 140 15.10 -4.13 -0.79
CA ALA A 140 16.10 -3.40 -0.02
C ALA A 140 17.25 -4.30 0.45
N TYR A 141 16.95 -5.48 0.99
CA TYR A 141 17.98 -6.43 1.44
C TYR A 141 18.88 -6.91 0.28
N LEU A 142 18.30 -7.20 -0.88
CA LEU A 142 19.05 -7.61 -2.08
C LEU A 142 19.91 -6.47 -2.63
N GLY A 143 19.37 -5.25 -2.70
CA GLY A 143 20.14 -4.07 -3.10
C GLY A 143 21.35 -3.82 -2.20
N LEU A 144 21.16 -3.94 -0.88
CA LEU A 144 22.23 -3.80 0.11
C LEU A 144 23.32 -4.88 -0.04
N LEU A 145 22.93 -6.12 -0.33
CA LEU A 145 23.87 -7.23 -0.59
C LEU A 145 24.70 -7.01 -1.84
N GLU A 146 24.09 -6.49 -2.90
CA GLU A 146 24.78 -6.19 -4.15
C GLU A 146 25.78 -5.03 -3.97
N GLU A 147 25.40 -3.98 -3.25
CA GLU A 147 26.28 -2.85 -2.91
C GLU A 147 27.47 -3.30 -2.06
N ALA A 148 27.23 -4.14 -1.05
CA ALA A 148 28.29 -4.69 -0.18
C ALA A 148 29.29 -5.54 -0.97
N ASN A 149 28.84 -6.33 -1.95
CA ASN A 149 29.70 -7.12 -2.83
C ASN A 149 30.52 -6.28 -3.82
N ARG A 150 30.05 -5.08 -4.20
CA ARG A 150 30.80 -4.18 -5.10
C ARG A 150 31.91 -3.41 -4.39
N ASN A 151 31.75 -3.21 -3.08
CA ASN A 151 32.66 -2.43 -2.23
C ASN A 151 33.62 -3.30 -1.40
N LEU A 152 33.61 -4.63 -1.60
CA LEU A 152 34.57 -5.62 -1.09
C LEU A 152 35.56 -6.01 -2.19
#